data_AF-K9YAM3-F1
#
_entry.id   AF-K9YAM3-F1
#
_cell.length_a   1.000
_cell.length_b   1.000
_cell.length_c   1.000
_cell.angle_alpha   90.00
_cell.angle_beta   90.00
_cell.angle_gamma   90.00
#
_symmetry.space_group_name_H-M   'P 1'
#
loop_
_entity.id
_entity.type
_entity.pdbx_description
1 polymer ?
#
loop_
_entity_poly.entity_id
_entity_poly.type
_entity_poly.pdbx_seq_one_letter_code
_entity_poly.pdbx_strand_id
1 'polypeptide(L)'
;MEQNTDPKLPKFLIGLRQYHQKQHPDATPLVPLSELRRLPVGTFGRTWADFVETNHLTPFDYGLRRPQYHDGVHVLTGYGVDPLGEAQVQAFLLGAKWHPINLIFGLALSKKARRTIGKVQLRKALLSAYQRGRASTFNPDTWTPEKYWHLSLETVQKYFQISM
;
A
#
# COMPACT_ATOMS: atom_id res chain seq x y z
N MET A 1 25.59 -20.18 -7.17
CA MET A 1 24.53 -20.17 -6.16
C MET A 1 23.98 -18.76 -6.09
N GLU A 2 22.69 -18.66 -6.39
CA GLU A 2 21.74 -17.55 -6.25
C GLU A 2 22.13 -16.11 -6.63
N GLN A 3 21.56 -15.67 -7.74
CA GLN A 3 21.35 -14.27 -8.08
C GLN A 3 20.38 -13.67 -7.06
N ASN A 4 20.90 -12.83 -6.16
CA ASN A 4 20.10 -12.00 -5.27
C ASN A 4 19.43 -10.87 -6.09
N THR A 5 18.22 -11.11 -6.60
CA THR A 5 17.38 -10.07 -7.21
C THR A 5 16.55 -9.39 -6.14
N ASP A 6 17.21 -8.51 -5.39
CA ASP A 6 16.57 -7.50 -4.54
C ASP A 6 15.55 -6.70 -5.37
N PRO A 7 14.26 -6.61 -4.99
CA PRO A 7 13.26 -5.87 -5.74
C PRO A 7 13.64 -4.40 -5.71
N LYS A 8 14.14 -3.92 -6.86
CA LYS A 8 14.83 -2.64 -7.01
C LYS A 8 13.97 -1.47 -6.56
N LEU A 9 14.13 -1.06 -5.31
CA LEU A 9 13.90 0.32 -4.91
C LEU A 9 14.70 1.22 -5.88
N PRO A 10 14.08 2.21 -6.52
CA PRO A 10 14.80 3.22 -7.28
C PRO A 10 16.03 3.72 -6.52
N LYS A 11 17.19 3.83 -7.19
CA LYS A 11 18.48 4.18 -6.53
C LYS A 11 18.41 5.41 -5.62
N PHE A 12 17.56 6.38 -5.95
CA PHE A 12 17.35 7.58 -5.12
C PHE A 12 16.72 7.25 -3.75
N LEU A 13 15.80 6.27 -3.70
CA LEU A 13 15.17 5.82 -2.45
C LEU A 13 16.17 5.05 -1.57
N ILE A 14 17.06 4.26 -2.18
CA ILE A 14 18.15 3.59 -1.46
C ILE A 14 19.05 4.63 -0.76
N GLY A 15 19.41 5.71 -1.47
CA GLY A 15 20.20 6.81 -0.89
C GLY A 15 19.47 7.54 0.24
N LEU A 16 18.17 7.80 0.09
CA LEU A 16 17.32 8.37 1.15
C LEU A 16 17.24 7.47 2.38
N ARG A 17 17.14 6.14 2.20
CA ARG A 17 17.15 5.16 3.30
C ARG A 17 18.46 5.20 4.06
N GLN A 18 19.57 5.09 3.35
CA GLN A 18 20.90 5.10 3.95
C GLN A 18 21.19 6.40 4.69
N TYR A 19 20.77 7.54 4.13
CA TYR A 19 20.90 8.83 4.80
C TYR A 19 20.05 8.90 6.07
N HIS A 20 18.77 8.51 6.00
CA HIS A 20 17.88 8.51 7.17
C HIS A 20 18.40 7.57 8.27
N GLN A 21 18.85 6.37 7.91
CA GLN A 21 19.35 5.38 8.87
C GLN A 21 20.66 5.83 9.54
N LYS A 22 21.52 6.57 8.83
CA LYS A 22 22.70 7.20 9.44
C LYS A 22 22.35 8.29 10.44
N GLN A 23 21.31 9.07 10.17
CA GLN A 23 20.88 10.18 11.04
C GLN A 23 20.02 9.70 12.23
N HIS A 24 19.31 8.59 12.06
CA HIS A 24 18.41 8.02 13.05
C HIS A 24 18.61 6.50 13.17
N PRO A 25 19.76 6.06 13.73
CA PRO A 25 20.10 4.65 13.83
C PRO A 25 19.10 3.83 14.66
N ASP A 26 18.42 4.48 15.62
CA ASP A 26 17.45 3.85 16.53
C ASP A 26 15.98 4.02 16.09
N ALA A 27 15.74 4.59 14.90
CA ALA A 27 14.37 4.77 14.41
C ALA A 27 13.70 3.41 14.17
N THR A 28 12.63 3.14 14.91
CA THR A 28 11.83 1.93 14.74
C THR A 28 10.82 2.14 13.60
N PRO A 29 10.71 1.20 12.64
CA PRO A 29 9.69 1.26 11.61
C PRO A 29 8.28 1.29 12.22
N LEU A 30 7.37 2.08 11.64
CA LEU A 30 6.00 2.16 12.16
C LEU A 30 5.20 0.85 11.97
N VAL A 31 5.65 -0.02 11.05
CA VAL A 31 5.03 -1.32 10.78
C VAL A 31 5.99 -2.43 11.20
N PRO A 32 5.83 -3.00 12.41
CA PRO A 32 6.72 -4.04 12.91
C PRO A 32 6.34 -5.40 12.32
N LEU A 33 6.75 -5.68 11.08
CA LEU A 33 6.35 -6.89 10.35
C LEU A 33 6.64 -8.21 11.09
N SER A 34 7.72 -8.28 11.85
CA SER A 34 8.04 -9.47 12.68
C SER A 34 6.99 -9.73 13.75
N GLU A 35 6.36 -8.69 14.29
CA GLU A 35 5.28 -8.79 15.26
C GLU A 35 3.97 -9.16 14.56
N LEU A 36 3.69 -8.54 13.42
CA LEU A 36 2.48 -8.82 12.63
C LEU A 36 2.42 -10.28 12.16
N ARG A 37 3.55 -10.89 11.82
CA ARG A 37 3.63 -12.32 11.47
C ARG A 37 3.17 -13.25 12.59
N ARG A 38 3.31 -12.84 13.86
CA ARG A 38 2.92 -13.64 15.02
C ARG A 38 1.42 -13.57 15.31
N LEU A 39 0.69 -12.68 14.66
CA LEU A 39 -0.75 -12.58 14.83
C LEU A 39 -1.47 -13.79 14.21
N PRO A 40 -2.67 -14.15 14.71
CA PRO A 40 -3.45 -15.25 14.15
C PRO A 40 -3.78 -15.04 12.66
N VAL A 41 -3.84 -16.14 11.92
CA VAL A 41 -4.28 -16.16 10.52
C VAL A 41 -5.68 -15.56 10.41
N GLY A 42 -5.89 -14.75 9.37
CA GLY A 42 -7.16 -14.03 9.12
C GLY A 42 -7.25 -12.66 9.79
N THR A 43 -6.33 -12.31 10.68
CA THR A 43 -6.23 -10.93 11.18
C THR A 43 -5.65 -9.99 10.12
N PHE A 44 -5.98 -8.70 10.21
CA PHE A 44 -5.49 -7.67 9.28
C PHE A 44 -3.97 -7.56 9.33
N GLY A 45 -3.38 -7.54 10.52
CA GLY A 45 -1.93 -7.47 10.70
C GLY A 45 -1.24 -8.69 10.10
N ARG A 46 -1.74 -9.90 10.36
CA ARG A 46 -1.19 -11.12 9.75
C ARG A 46 -1.28 -11.08 8.23
N THR A 47 -2.44 -10.69 7.68
CA THR A 47 -2.65 -10.57 6.23
C THR A 47 -1.70 -9.56 5.59
N TRP A 48 -1.38 -8.46 6.29
CA TRP A 48 -0.40 -7.49 5.81
C TRP A 48 1.01 -8.08 5.78
N ALA A 49 1.44 -8.75 6.84
CA ALA A 49 2.74 -9.41 6.84
C ALA A 49 2.87 -10.45 5.70
N ASP A 50 1.83 -11.28 5.52
CA ASP A 50 1.77 -12.27 4.46
C ASP A 50 1.79 -11.61 3.06
N PHE A 51 1.11 -10.47 2.90
CA PHE A 51 1.10 -9.71 1.64
C PHE A 51 2.49 -9.19 1.26
N VAL A 52 3.22 -8.60 2.20
CA VAL A 52 4.59 -8.11 1.97
C VAL A 52 5.51 -9.26 1.58
N GLU A 53 5.43 -10.39 2.29
CA GLU A 53 6.27 -11.56 2.05
C GLU A 53 5.96 -12.22 0.70
N THR A 54 4.68 -12.45 0.40
CA THR A 54 4.22 -13.09 -0.84
C THR A 54 4.58 -12.28 -2.09
N ASN A 55 4.54 -10.95 -1.99
CA ASN A 55 4.88 -10.06 -3.09
C ASN A 55 6.37 -9.66 -3.11
N HIS A 56 7.18 -10.22 -2.20
CA HIS A 56 8.60 -9.90 -2.04
C HIS A 56 8.85 -8.39 -1.95
N LEU A 57 8.04 -7.66 -1.18
CA LEU A 57 8.17 -6.21 -1.08
C LEU A 57 9.28 -5.84 -0.10
N THR A 58 9.95 -4.74 -0.39
CA THR A 58 10.82 -4.04 0.57
C THR A 58 10.03 -2.83 1.09
N PRO A 59 9.42 -2.91 2.28
CA PRO A 59 8.57 -1.85 2.79
C PRO A 59 9.35 -0.56 3.01
N PHE A 60 8.64 0.56 2.96
CA PHE A 60 9.16 1.79 3.52
C PHE A 60 9.18 1.67 5.05
N ASP A 61 10.37 1.67 5.63
CA ASP A 61 10.59 1.47 7.06
C ASP A 61 11.12 2.74 7.76
N TYR A 62 11.06 3.89 7.08
CA TYR A 62 11.57 5.18 7.56
C TYR A 62 10.82 6.37 6.92
N GLY A 63 11.03 7.56 7.48
CA GLY A 63 10.49 8.81 6.93
C GLY A 63 8.99 8.98 7.13
N LEU A 64 8.29 9.49 6.11
CA LEU A 64 6.88 9.89 6.21
C LEU A 64 5.96 8.70 6.51
N ARG A 65 4.96 8.94 7.37
CA ARG A 65 3.96 7.95 7.81
C ARG A 65 3.20 7.30 6.66
N ARG A 66 2.75 8.09 5.67
CA ARG A 66 1.92 7.58 4.55
C ARG A 66 2.63 6.52 3.69
N PRO A 67 3.87 6.73 3.22
CA PRO A 67 4.64 5.68 2.55
C PRO A 67 4.80 4.41 3.38
N GLN A 68 5.08 4.52 4.68
CA GLN A 68 5.27 3.34 5.54
C GLN A 68 4.01 2.49 5.69
N TYR A 69 2.81 3.10 5.56
CA TYR A 69 1.54 2.38 5.61
C TYR A 69 0.95 2.04 4.24
N HIS A 70 1.63 2.39 3.14
CA HIS A 70 1.09 2.21 1.78
C HIS A 70 0.73 0.75 1.49
N ASP A 71 1.61 -0.20 1.86
CA ASP A 71 1.37 -1.63 1.67
C ASP A 71 0.10 -2.12 2.40
N GLY A 72 -0.26 -1.49 3.53
CA GLY A 72 -1.49 -1.79 4.25
C GLY A 72 -2.74 -1.34 3.51
N VAL A 73 -2.63 -0.32 2.65
CA VAL A 73 -3.74 0.13 1.80
C VAL A 73 -4.03 -0.91 0.73
N HIS A 74 -3.01 -1.57 0.17
CA HIS A 74 -3.21 -2.70 -0.75
C HIS A 74 -4.01 -3.81 -0.09
N VAL A 75 -3.63 -4.19 1.13
CA VAL A 75 -4.32 -5.23 1.92
C VAL A 75 -5.78 -4.83 2.19
N LEU A 76 -6.01 -3.59 2.62
CA LEU A 76 -7.34 -3.10 2.94
C LEU A 76 -8.27 -3.06 1.71
N THR A 77 -7.72 -2.68 0.56
CA THR A 77 -8.49 -2.49 -0.69
C THR A 77 -8.58 -3.73 -1.56
N GLY A 78 -7.72 -4.72 -1.35
CA GLY A 78 -7.59 -5.94 -2.15
C GLY A 78 -6.85 -5.74 -3.49
N TYR A 79 -6.22 -4.60 -3.71
CA TYR A 79 -5.49 -4.32 -4.95
C TYR A 79 -4.06 -4.85 -4.89
N GLY A 80 -3.59 -5.48 -5.98
CA GLY A 80 -2.23 -6.00 -6.10
C GLY A 80 -1.15 -4.92 -6.26
N VAL A 81 0.10 -5.37 -6.39
CA VAL A 81 1.28 -4.50 -6.61
C VAL A 81 1.71 -4.40 -8.07
N ASP A 82 0.92 -4.94 -8.98
CA ASP A 82 1.16 -4.79 -10.41
C ASP A 82 0.80 -3.35 -10.86
N PRO A 83 1.19 -2.92 -12.07
CA PRO A 83 0.93 -1.55 -12.51
C PRO A 83 -0.55 -1.15 -12.49
N LEU A 84 -1.48 -2.10 -12.68
CA LEU A 84 -2.91 -1.84 -12.56
C LEU A 84 -3.31 -1.67 -11.09
N GLY A 85 -2.95 -2.61 -10.22
CA GLY A 85 -3.27 -2.58 -8.80
C GLY A 85 -2.75 -1.33 -8.10
N GLU A 86 -1.51 -0.92 -8.39
CA GLU A 86 -0.94 0.34 -7.91
C GLU A 86 -1.76 1.55 -8.40
N ALA A 87 -2.16 1.58 -9.67
CA ALA A 87 -3.00 2.65 -10.20
C ALA A 87 -4.39 2.67 -9.55
N GLN A 88 -4.94 1.49 -9.21
CA GLN A 88 -6.20 1.37 -8.48
C GLN A 88 -6.08 1.87 -7.05
N VAL A 89 -4.99 1.57 -6.32
CA VAL A 89 -4.72 2.15 -5.00
C VAL A 89 -4.66 3.67 -5.08
N GLN A 90 -3.94 4.24 -6.06
CA GLN A 90 -3.88 5.69 -6.22
C GLN A 90 -5.26 6.30 -6.53
N ALA A 91 -6.06 5.66 -7.38
CA ALA A 91 -7.42 6.08 -7.68
C ALA A 91 -8.35 6.01 -6.46
N PHE A 92 -8.27 4.92 -5.68
CA PHE A 92 -8.98 4.77 -4.41
C PHE A 92 -8.60 5.88 -3.43
N LEU A 93 -7.30 6.11 -3.21
CA LEU A 93 -6.81 7.15 -2.33
C LEU A 93 -7.26 8.54 -2.78
N LEU A 94 -7.27 8.84 -4.08
CA LEU A 94 -7.85 10.09 -4.61
C LEU A 94 -9.33 10.25 -4.31
N GLY A 95 -10.09 9.15 -4.34
CA GLY A 95 -11.51 9.14 -4.00
C GLY A 95 -11.75 9.35 -2.51
N ALA A 96 -10.97 8.70 -1.66
CA ALA A 96 -11.05 8.79 -0.21
C ALA A 96 -10.58 10.17 0.30
N LYS A 97 -9.45 10.66 -0.21
CA LYS A 97 -8.92 11.99 0.11
C LYS A 97 -7.99 12.51 -0.98
N TRP A 98 -8.34 13.65 -1.56
CA TRP A 98 -7.56 14.23 -2.65
C TRP A 98 -6.15 14.61 -2.20
N HIS A 99 -5.13 14.17 -2.95
CA HIS A 99 -3.74 14.59 -2.79
C HIS A 99 -3.06 14.62 -4.18
N PRO A 100 -2.34 15.69 -4.54
CA PRO A 100 -1.80 15.83 -5.91
C PRO A 100 -0.80 14.72 -6.26
N ILE A 101 -0.06 14.23 -5.26
CA ILE A 101 0.91 13.14 -5.45
C ILE A 101 0.24 11.85 -5.96
N ASN A 102 -0.98 11.55 -5.47
CA ASN A 102 -1.70 10.34 -5.87
C ASN A 102 -2.13 10.44 -7.34
N LEU A 103 -2.47 11.64 -7.83
CA LEU A 103 -2.79 11.88 -9.23
C LEU A 103 -1.57 11.67 -10.13
N ILE A 104 -0.42 12.22 -9.74
CA ILE A 104 0.84 12.09 -10.49
C ILE A 104 1.23 10.62 -10.63
N PHE A 105 1.27 9.88 -9.52
CA PHE A 105 1.60 8.45 -9.54
C PHE A 105 0.53 7.64 -10.28
N GLY A 106 -0.75 7.91 -10.05
CA GLY A 106 -1.86 7.23 -10.72
C GLY A 106 -1.79 7.36 -12.24
N LEU A 107 -1.44 8.54 -12.78
CA LEU A 107 -1.27 8.75 -14.22
C LEU A 107 -0.07 7.99 -14.78
N ALA A 108 1.07 8.01 -14.08
CA ALA A 108 2.28 7.29 -14.50
C ALA A 108 2.04 5.77 -14.55
N LEU A 109 1.40 5.22 -13.52
CA LEU A 109 1.07 3.80 -13.40
C LEU A 109 0.00 3.38 -14.41
N SER A 110 -1.02 4.22 -14.63
CA SER A 110 -2.01 4.02 -15.69
C SER A 110 -1.36 3.92 -17.07
N LYS A 111 -0.36 4.74 -17.37
CA LYS A 111 0.39 4.67 -18.64
C LYS A 111 1.12 3.34 -18.78
N LYS A 112 1.65 2.78 -17.69
CA LYS A 112 2.29 1.45 -17.67
C LYS A 112 1.25 0.33 -17.82
N ALA A 113 0.14 0.38 -17.09
CA ALA A 113 -0.95 -0.59 -17.14
C ALA A 113 -1.60 -0.69 -18.54
N ARG A 114 -1.69 0.41 -19.30
CA ARG A 114 -2.18 0.39 -20.70
C ARG A 114 -1.36 -0.51 -21.64
N ARG A 115 -0.16 -0.94 -21.25
CA ARG A 115 0.64 -1.88 -22.05
C ARG A 115 0.14 -3.32 -21.92
N THR A 116 -0.58 -3.63 -20.85
CA THR A 116 -1.08 -4.98 -20.54
C THR A 116 -2.59 -5.09 -20.65
N ILE A 117 -3.34 -3.99 -20.47
CA ILE A 117 -4.81 -3.99 -20.53
C ILE A 117 -5.38 -2.93 -21.47
N GLY A 118 -6.58 -3.18 -21.98
CA GLY A 118 -7.30 -2.25 -22.86
C GLY A 118 -7.71 -0.95 -22.17
N LYS A 119 -7.76 0.16 -22.93
CA LYS A 119 -8.11 1.50 -22.43
C LYS A 119 -9.47 1.56 -21.71
N VAL A 120 -10.48 0.85 -22.23
CA VAL A 120 -11.82 0.81 -21.63
C VAL A 120 -11.79 0.06 -20.29
N GLN A 121 -11.11 -1.09 -20.23
CA GLN A 121 -10.96 -1.88 -19.02
C GLN A 121 -10.22 -1.09 -17.94
N LEU A 122 -9.11 -0.43 -18.28
CA LEU A 122 -8.38 0.45 -17.36
C LEU A 122 -9.29 1.54 -16.81
N ARG A 123 -10.03 2.25 -17.66
CA ARG A 123 -10.94 3.32 -17.22
C ARG A 123 -12.00 2.81 -16.24
N LYS A 124 -12.63 1.67 -16.55
CA LYS A 124 -13.61 1.04 -15.66
C LYS A 124 -12.99 0.68 -14.31
N ALA A 125 -11.81 0.05 -14.32
CA ALA A 125 -11.10 -0.36 -13.11
C ALA A 125 -10.73 0.84 -12.22
N LEU A 126 -10.19 1.92 -12.80
CA LEU A 126 -9.83 3.11 -12.04
C LEU A 126 -11.05 3.88 -11.54
N LEU A 127 -12.12 3.97 -12.34
CA LEU A 127 -13.35 4.63 -11.92
C LEU A 127 -14.00 3.88 -10.75
N SER A 128 -14.05 2.54 -10.82
CA SER A 128 -14.54 1.70 -9.73
C SER A 128 -13.71 1.89 -8.45
N ALA A 129 -12.38 1.92 -8.56
CA ALA A 129 -11.50 2.18 -7.41
C ALA A 129 -11.74 3.56 -6.79
N TYR A 130 -11.84 4.59 -7.63
CA TYR A 130 -12.16 5.95 -7.20
C TYR A 130 -13.52 6.04 -6.49
N GLN A 131 -14.54 5.37 -7.04
CA GLN A 131 -15.88 5.31 -6.42
C GLN A 131 -15.87 4.60 -5.08
N ARG A 132 -15.14 3.47 -4.95
CA ARG A 132 -14.93 2.80 -3.66
C ARG A 132 -14.27 3.73 -2.64
N GLY A 133 -13.26 4.50 -3.05
CA GLY A 133 -12.62 5.50 -2.20
C GLY A 133 -13.60 6.58 -1.74
N ARG A 134 -14.38 7.14 -2.68
CA ARG A 134 -15.40 8.16 -2.42
C ARG A 134 -16.50 7.70 -1.46
N ALA A 135 -16.86 6.42 -1.50
CA ALA A 135 -17.87 5.82 -0.65
C ALA A 135 -17.33 5.40 0.74
N SER A 136 -16.01 5.28 0.89
CA SER A 136 -15.37 4.88 2.14
C SER A 136 -15.28 6.04 3.14
N THR A 137 -15.14 5.70 4.43
CA THR A 137 -14.79 6.64 5.50
C THR A 137 -13.28 6.68 5.76
N PHE A 138 -12.49 6.02 4.90
CA PHE A 138 -11.04 5.92 5.05
C PHE A 138 -10.34 7.27 4.87
N ASN A 139 -9.47 7.63 5.81
CA ASN A 139 -8.64 8.83 5.71
C ASN A 139 -7.16 8.48 5.88
N PRO A 140 -6.35 8.50 4.80
CA PRO A 140 -4.96 8.07 4.84
C PRO A 140 -4.05 8.98 5.68
N ASP A 141 -4.46 10.23 5.94
CA ASP A 141 -3.63 11.18 6.71
C ASP A 141 -3.72 10.94 8.23
N THR A 142 -4.85 10.42 8.70
CA THR A 142 -5.11 10.16 10.12
C THR A 142 -5.19 8.67 10.45
N TRP A 143 -4.92 7.81 9.47
CA TRP A 143 -5.04 6.36 9.64
C TRP A 143 -4.02 5.81 10.65
N THR A 144 -4.54 5.09 11.64
CA THR A 144 -3.81 4.43 12.74
C THR A 144 -4.01 2.92 12.66
N PRO A 145 -3.30 2.22 11.76
CA PRO A 145 -3.50 0.79 11.52
C PRO A 145 -3.25 -0.09 12.76
N GLU A 146 -2.44 0.38 13.70
CA GLU A 146 -2.09 -0.31 14.95
C GLU A 146 -3.32 -0.72 15.76
N LYS A 147 -4.38 0.10 15.70
CA LYS A 147 -5.65 -0.15 16.41
C LYS A 147 -6.39 -1.37 15.87
N TYR A 148 -6.06 -1.82 14.66
CA TYR A 148 -6.87 -2.79 13.92
C TYR A 148 -6.12 -4.08 13.58
N TRP A 149 -4.80 -4.17 13.85
CA TRP A 149 -3.99 -5.32 13.44
C TRP A 149 -4.53 -6.66 13.92
N HIS A 150 -5.11 -6.70 15.12
CA HIS A 150 -5.65 -7.92 15.74
C HIS A 150 -7.07 -8.26 15.27
N LEU A 151 -7.77 -7.35 14.59
CA LEU A 151 -9.11 -7.58 14.06
C LEU A 151 -9.02 -8.36 12.74
N SER A 152 -10.11 -9.03 12.36
CA SER A 152 -10.19 -9.66 11.04
C SER A 152 -10.15 -8.60 9.93
N LEU A 153 -9.56 -8.92 8.77
CA LEU A 153 -9.54 -8.01 7.62
C LEU A 153 -10.96 -7.51 7.27
N GLU A 154 -11.94 -8.41 7.25
CA GLU A 154 -13.34 -8.08 6.96
C GLU A 154 -13.90 -7.05 7.96
N THR A 155 -13.61 -7.20 9.25
CA THR A 155 -14.02 -6.24 10.28
C THR A 155 -13.41 -4.86 10.01
N VAL A 156 -12.13 -4.78 9.65
CA VAL A 156 -11.45 -3.52 9.35
C VAL A 156 -12.03 -2.87 8.09
N GLN A 157 -12.30 -3.65 7.05
CA GLN A 157 -12.95 -3.18 5.82
C GLN A 157 -14.35 -2.60 6.10
N LYS A 158 -15.15 -3.29 6.92
CA LYS A 158 -16.47 -2.79 7.36
C LYS A 158 -16.37 -1.48 8.13
N TYR A 159 -15.38 -1.35 9.02
CA TYR A 159 -15.16 -0.12 9.79
C TYR A 159 -14.94 1.10 8.89
N PHE A 160 -14.22 0.91 7.79
CA PHE A 160 -13.96 1.97 6.80
C PHE A 160 -14.97 2.03 5.65
N GLN A 161 -16.04 1.22 5.69
CA GLN A 161 -17.04 1.11 4.62
C GLN A 161 -16.43 0.79 3.25
N ILE A 162 -15.41 -0.06 3.23
CA ILE A 162 -14.75 -0.51 2.00
C ILE A 162 -15.43 -1.81 1.55
N SER A 163 -16.19 -1.73 0.46
CA SER A 163 -16.76 -2.92 -0.19
C SER A 163 -15.68 -3.71 -0.91
N MET A 164 -15.72 -5.04 -0.79
CA MET A 164 -14.93 -5.97 -1.60
C MET A 164 -15.54 -6.14 -2.99
#